data_AF-A0A1G1MME8-F1
#
_entry.id   AF-A0A1G1MME8-F1
#
_cell.length_a   1.000
_cell.length_b   1.000
_cell.length_c   1.000
_cell.angle_alpha   90.00
_cell.angle_beta   90.00
_cell.angle_gamma   90.00
#
_symmetry.space_group_name_H-M   'P 1'
#
loop_
_entity.id
_entity.type
_entity.pdbx_description
1 polymer ?
#
loop_
_entity_poly.entity_id
_entity_poly.type
_entity_poly.pdbx_seq_one_letter_code
_entity_poly.pdbx_strand_id
1 'polypeptide(L)'
;MVRLVSILKKQEKERIFFNEEKSPPQDKPFGDSLTPTSQDLYRELLSLMRQILLDISHAKPFVLGPVKQKINLLIDLVSRDDPSLLRLIEKYDDSEDYLVVHGVNVCILSLEIARGLNYTTEQMQDLGMGAFLHDIGMIKTKNILENKRRLYYAEYEEIKNHTNYGLEILKNFGDINERILAIISQHHERSDGSGYLNKLTGGQIDEYACIVGLADVYEALVHSRPHRNKLVPFEYETIREIVSARNMFDPYILRVFLERLTRQPAYMLWMATNGIYEILQLQNKLAQESEIKPGAKPGVKPKSKISYIKFLVPLAVVLAGLAAIIIFKPNLAKNDVFYPLGSRVGIAENMLPLKIAYSFKGDILETPSVALDLSGINLEGFYYLSFTSRVDSKKISRPNYATLKVVVANGRHETASYYVQDINNRWREFRIPLSYFDTIKDWSQVVTLSFVLQPWNIDSKEGTIYIDDVYFFRKK
;
A
#
# COMPACT_ATOMS: atom_id res chain seq x y z
N MET A 1 -3.12 6.88 9.15
CA MET A 1 -1.67 7.21 9.07
C MET A 1 -0.77 6.44 10.06
N VAL A 2 -1.14 6.29 11.35
CA VAL A 2 -0.28 5.61 12.37
C VAL A 2 0.02 4.13 12.04
N ARG A 3 -0.91 3.44 11.37
CA ARG A 3 -0.75 2.04 10.91
C ARG A 3 0.13 1.88 9.66
N LEU A 4 0.27 2.94 8.86
CA LEU A 4 1.18 2.97 7.72
C LEU A 4 2.61 3.27 8.18
N VAL A 5 2.79 4.21 9.11
CA VAL A 5 4.13 4.58 9.62
C VAL A 5 4.84 3.42 10.33
N SER A 6 4.11 2.46 10.91
CA SER A 6 4.71 1.26 11.53
C SER A 6 5.25 0.24 10.54
N ILE A 7 4.68 0.16 9.33
CA ILE A 7 5.09 -0.80 8.29
C ILE A 7 6.43 -0.41 7.67
N LEU A 8 6.74 0.90 7.60
CA LEU A 8 7.90 1.38 6.85
C LEU A 8 9.18 1.58 7.64
N LYS A 9 9.12 1.55 8.98
CA LYS A 9 10.34 1.47 9.81
C LYS A 9 11.06 0.13 9.69
N LYS A 10 10.40 -0.93 9.20
CA LYS A 10 10.99 -2.28 9.11
C LYS A 10 11.86 -2.49 7.85
N GLN A 11 11.76 -1.62 6.85
CA GLN A 11 12.44 -1.78 5.54
C GLN A 11 13.74 -0.94 5.36
N GLU A 12 14.13 -0.14 6.36
CA GLU A 12 15.20 0.88 6.23
C GLU A 12 16.64 0.38 6.39
N LYS A 13 16.88 -0.89 6.75
CA LYS A 13 18.21 -1.34 7.20
C LYS A 13 18.97 -2.35 6.33
N GLU A 14 18.50 -2.68 5.13
CA GLU A 14 19.24 -3.58 4.22
C GLU A 14 19.38 -3.00 2.81
N ARG A 15 20.38 -2.11 2.61
CA ARG A 15 20.96 -1.83 1.29
C ARG A 15 22.48 -1.78 1.40
N ILE A 16 23.18 -2.82 0.92
CA ILE A 16 24.62 -2.78 0.56
C ILE A 16 24.86 -3.62 -0.72
N PHE A 17 25.21 -2.88 -1.78
CA PHE A 17 26.03 -3.12 -2.97
C PHE A 17 25.78 -4.34 -3.88
N PHE A 18 25.29 -4.04 -5.10
CA PHE A 18 25.50 -4.85 -6.30
C PHE A 18 26.60 -4.19 -7.14
N ASN A 19 27.59 -4.98 -7.54
CA ASN A 19 28.59 -4.59 -8.52
C ASN A 19 28.02 -4.72 -9.95
N GLU A 20 28.49 -3.83 -10.81
CA GLU A 20 28.03 -3.56 -12.17
C GLU A 20 28.10 -4.77 -13.10
N GLU A 21 26.94 -5.35 -13.43
CA GLU A 21 26.74 -5.98 -14.73
C GLU A 21 25.55 -5.29 -15.41
N LYS A 22 25.79 -4.84 -16.64
CA LYS A 22 24.97 -3.89 -17.40
C LYS A 22 23.47 -4.16 -17.23
N SER A 23 22.82 -3.24 -16.51
CA SER A 23 21.38 -3.16 -16.38
C SER A 23 20.72 -3.27 -17.76
N PRO A 24 19.63 -4.03 -17.91
CA PRO A 24 18.79 -3.93 -19.11
C PRO A 24 18.38 -2.47 -19.30
N PRO A 25 18.18 -2.00 -20.55
CA PRO A 25 17.93 -0.60 -20.84
C PRO A 25 16.80 -0.07 -19.95
N GLN A 26 17.13 0.91 -19.12
CA GLN A 26 16.19 1.63 -18.29
C GLN A 26 15.36 2.53 -19.20
N ASP A 27 14.30 1.98 -19.80
CA ASP A 27 13.27 2.81 -20.40
C ASP A 27 12.58 3.57 -19.27
N LYS A 28 12.98 4.84 -19.12
CA LYS A 28 12.38 5.76 -18.14
C LYS A 28 10.90 5.95 -18.53
N PRO A 29 9.96 5.79 -17.58
CA PRO A 29 8.51 5.77 -17.86
C PRO A 29 7.99 7.07 -18.48
N PHE A 30 8.73 8.14 -18.24
CA PHE A 30 8.41 9.50 -18.58
C PHE A 30 9.75 10.08 -19.05
N GLY A 31 10.00 10.17 -20.37
CA GLY A 31 11.31 10.55 -20.94
C GLY A 31 12.06 11.71 -20.26
N ASP A 32 13.37 11.81 -20.48
CA ASP A 32 14.29 12.56 -19.59
C ASP A 32 14.09 14.07 -19.39
N SER A 33 13.26 14.74 -20.20
CA SER A 33 13.16 16.21 -20.17
C SER A 33 12.07 16.71 -19.23
N LEU A 34 12.46 17.34 -18.12
CA LEU A 34 11.57 18.29 -17.44
C LEU A 34 11.44 19.54 -18.33
N THR A 35 10.23 20.08 -18.50
CA THR A 35 10.04 21.35 -19.21
C THR A 35 10.30 22.51 -18.24
N PRO A 36 10.97 23.60 -18.66
CA PRO A 36 11.11 24.79 -17.82
C PRO A 36 9.75 25.29 -17.30
N THR A 37 8.73 25.24 -18.16
CA THR A 37 7.35 25.64 -17.83
C THR A 37 6.73 24.86 -16.67
N SER A 38 6.89 23.53 -16.61
CA SER A 38 6.34 22.72 -15.50
C SER A 38 7.09 22.96 -14.19
N GLN A 39 8.41 23.10 -14.26
CA GLN A 39 9.24 23.41 -13.09
C GLN A 39 8.88 24.77 -12.49
N ASP A 40 8.75 25.79 -13.34
CA ASP A 40 8.44 27.15 -12.91
C ASP A 40 7.04 27.20 -12.29
N LEU A 41 6.04 26.60 -12.95
CA LEU A 41 4.67 26.53 -12.42
C LEU A 41 4.62 25.82 -11.07
N TYR A 42 5.34 24.70 -10.91
CA TYR A 42 5.41 23.97 -9.66
C TYR A 42 6.02 24.83 -8.54
N ARG A 43 7.14 25.52 -8.81
CA ARG A 43 7.77 26.44 -7.84
C ARG A 43 6.85 27.60 -7.46
N GLU A 44 6.11 28.15 -8.42
CA GLU A 44 5.12 29.20 -8.16
C GLU A 44 3.98 28.70 -7.26
N LEU A 45 3.47 27.49 -7.51
CA LEU A 45 2.45 26.86 -6.65
C LEU A 45 2.96 26.62 -5.23
N LEU A 46 4.20 26.14 -5.07
CA LEU A 46 4.84 26.00 -3.76
C LEU A 46 4.96 27.36 -3.05
N SER A 47 5.35 28.41 -3.78
CA SER A 47 5.45 29.77 -3.24
C SER A 47 4.09 30.30 -2.76
N LEU A 48 3.04 30.11 -3.56
CA LEU A 48 1.67 30.49 -3.21
C LEU A 48 1.17 29.74 -1.98
N MET A 49 1.38 28.42 -1.91
CA MET A 49 0.99 27.63 -0.75
C MET A 49 1.72 28.10 0.51
N ARG A 50 3.03 28.33 0.43
CA ARG A 50 3.83 28.85 1.54
C ARG A 50 3.30 30.19 2.03
N GLN A 51 2.97 31.11 1.11
CA GLN A 51 2.42 32.41 1.45
C GLN A 51 1.06 32.27 2.15
N ILE A 52 0.17 31.40 1.66
CA ILE A 52 -1.13 31.13 2.28
C ILE A 52 -0.96 30.60 3.71
N LEU A 53 -0.10 29.60 3.91
CA LEU A 53 0.15 29.06 5.25
C LEU A 53 0.73 30.12 6.20
N LEU A 54 1.63 30.98 5.71
CA LEU A 54 2.17 32.11 6.48
C LEU A 54 1.10 33.13 6.83
N ASP A 55 0.22 33.48 5.89
CA ASP A 55 -0.86 34.45 6.14
C ASP A 55 -1.87 33.89 7.15
N ILE A 56 -2.26 32.61 7.02
CA ILE A 56 -3.11 31.94 8.01
C ILE A 56 -2.46 31.93 9.40
N SER A 57 -1.16 31.63 9.49
CA SER A 57 -0.44 31.60 10.77
C SER A 57 -0.39 32.96 11.47
N HIS A 58 -0.41 34.06 10.69
CA HIS A 58 -0.43 35.43 11.20
C HIS A 58 -1.84 36.04 11.24
N ALA A 59 -2.89 35.25 10.99
CA ALA A 59 -4.27 35.72 10.88
C ALA A 59 -4.45 36.88 9.88
N LYS A 60 -3.66 36.88 8.79
CA LYS A 60 -3.77 37.85 7.70
C LYS A 60 -4.74 37.34 6.64
N PRO A 61 -5.51 38.24 5.99
CA PRO A 61 -6.25 37.88 4.79
C PRO A 61 -5.30 37.39 3.69
N PHE A 62 -5.70 36.35 2.95
CA PHE A 62 -5.01 35.89 1.74
C PHE A 62 -5.99 35.88 0.57
N VAL A 63 -5.47 35.75 -0.66
CA VAL A 63 -6.27 35.78 -1.88
C VAL A 63 -6.09 34.51 -2.69
N LEU A 64 -7.18 34.01 -3.24
CA LEU A 64 -7.23 32.74 -3.96
C LEU A 64 -7.18 32.90 -5.48
N GLY A 65 -7.35 34.12 -6.00
CA GLY A 65 -7.28 34.42 -7.43
C GLY A 65 -5.98 33.94 -8.11
N PRO A 66 -4.78 34.23 -7.55
CA PRO A 66 -3.53 33.74 -8.10
C PRO A 66 -3.44 32.21 -8.11
N VAL A 67 -3.97 31.54 -7.08
CA VAL A 67 -4.00 30.06 -7.00
C VAL A 67 -4.86 29.49 -8.12
N LYS A 68 -6.08 30.03 -8.30
CA LYS A 68 -7.00 29.61 -9.37
C LYS A 68 -6.36 29.77 -10.75
N GLN A 69 -5.64 30.86 -10.99
CA GLN A 69 -4.91 31.08 -12.25
C GLN A 69 -3.84 30.01 -12.48
N LYS A 70 -3.04 29.66 -11.46
CA LYS A 70 -2.00 28.63 -11.58
C LYS A 70 -2.58 27.22 -11.72
N ILE A 71 -3.69 26.92 -11.04
CA ILE A 71 -4.43 25.66 -11.23
C ILE A 71 -4.94 25.54 -12.68
N ASN A 72 -5.40 26.62 -13.31
CA ASN A 72 -5.80 26.57 -14.72
C ASN A 72 -4.64 26.20 -15.65
N LEU A 73 -3.47 26.80 -15.43
CA LEU A 73 -2.26 26.44 -16.18
C LEU A 73 -1.86 24.99 -15.92
N LEU A 74 -2.06 24.51 -14.69
CA LEU A 74 -1.80 23.11 -14.33
C LEU A 74 -2.76 22.16 -15.05
N ILE A 75 -4.06 22.49 -15.11
CA ILE A 75 -5.08 21.74 -15.85
C ILE A 75 -4.71 21.69 -17.34
N ASP A 76 -4.22 22.77 -17.93
CA ASP A 76 -3.79 22.79 -19.33
C ASP A 76 -2.62 21.83 -19.58
N LEU A 77 -1.65 21.75 -18.66
CA LEU A 77 -0.52 20.81 -18.76
C LEU A 77 -0.96 19.36 -18.55
N VAL A 78 -1.79 19.10 -17.54
CA VAL A 78 -2.39 17.78 -17.27
C VAL A 78 -3.19 17.31 -18.48
N SER A 79 -4.00 18.20 -19.08
CA SER A 79 -4.82 17.91 -20.27
C SER A 79 -3.99 17.53 -21.50
N ARG A 80 -2.73 17.97 -21.56
CA ARG A 80 -1.77 17.62 -22.62
C ARG A 80 -0.99 16.33 -22.33
N ASP A 81 -1.31 15.64 -21.22
CA ASP A 81 -0.61 14.46 -20.73
C ASP A 81 0.88 14.72 -20.54
N ASP A 82 1.25 15.92 -20.05
CA ASP A 82 2.66 16.28 -19.84
C ASP A 82 3.25 15.45 -18.68
N PRO A 83 4.15 14.50 -18.97
CA PRO A 83 4.67 13.59 -17.96
C PRO A 83 5.64 14.29 -16.99
N SER A 84 6.03 15.55 -17.26
CA SER A 84 6.94 16.31 -16.40
C SER A 84 6.36 16.64 -15.04
N LEU A 85 5.04 16.78 -14.92
CA LEU A 85 4.39 17.08 -13.64
C LEU A 85 4.53 15.92 -12.64
N LEU A 86 4.32 14.68 -13.09
CA LEU A 86 4.51 13.50 -12.25
C LEU A 86 5.99 13.30 -11.87
N ARG A 87 6.92 13.67 -12.76
CA ARG A 87 8.36 13.67 -12.45
C ARG A 87 8.75 14.67 -11.35
N LEU A 88 8.01 15.77 -11.19
CA LEU A 88 8.30 16.75 -10.13
C LEU A 88 7.97 16.20 -8.74
N ILE A 89 6.96 15.33 -8.65
CA ILE A 89 6.63 14.59 -7.43
C ILE A 89 7.79 13.65 -7.05
N GLU A 90 8.46 13.03 -8.02
CA GLU A 90 9.63 12.15 -7.77
C GLU A 90 10.87 12.91 -7.28
N LYS A 91 11.10 14.11 -7.80
CA LYS A 91 12.34 14.89 -7.62
C LYS A 91 12.29 15.92 -6.49
N TYR A 92 11.32 15.77 -5.59
CA TYR A 92 11.11 16.70 -4.50
C TYR A 92 12.36 16.88 -3.58
N ASP A 93 12.57 18.12 -3.15
CA ASP A 93 13.65 18.56 -2.25
C ASP A 93 13.22 18.43 -0.78
N ASP A 94 13.85 17.51 -0.03
CA ASP A 94 13.52 17.23 1.37
C ASP A 94 13.75 18.45 2.33
N SER A 95 14.29 19.58 1.85
CA SER A 95 14.45 20.83 2.62
C SER A 95 13.20 21.70 2.72
N GLU A 96 12.21 21.45 1.87
CA GLU A 96 10.97 22.23 1.82
C GLU A 96 9.95 21.78 2.91
N ASP A 97 9.03 22.68 3.27
CA ASP A 97 7.98 22.39 4.27
C ASP A 97 7.03 21.31 3.71
N TYR A 98 6.89 20.21 4.46
CA TYR A 98 6.00 19.09 4.13
C TYR A 98 4.62 19.54 3.69
N LEU A 99 3.97 20.44 4.44
CA LEU A 99 2.59 20.85 4.16
C LEU A 99 2.49 21.61 2.83
N VAL A 100 3.53 22.37 2.49
CA VAL A 100 3.57 23.14 1.24
C VAL A 100 3.59 22.20 0.05
N VAL A 101 4.42 21.17 0.12
CA VAL A 101 4.67 20.27 -1.00
C VAL A 101 3.56 19.24 -1.13
N HIS A 102 3.11 18.72 0.02
CA HIS A 102 2.00 17.79 0.09
C HIS A 102 0.75 18.34 -0.62
N GLY A 103 0.37 19.59 -0.31
CA GLY A 103 -0.78 20.23 -0.96
C GLY A 103 -0.65 20.34 -2.48
N VAL A 104 0.55 20.71 -2.98
CA VAL A 104 0.80 20.81 -4.43
C VAL A 104 0.81 19.44 -5.10
N ASN A 105 1.47 18.45 -4.51
CA ASN A 105 1.54 17.09 -5.06
C ASN A 105 0.16 16.43 -5.10
N VAL A 106 -0.62 16.53 -4.02
CA VAL A 106 -1.99 15.99 -3.97
C VAL A 106 -2.88 16.67 -5.02
N CYS A 107 -2.72 17.98 -5.23
CA CYS A 107 -3.41 18.69 -6.30
C CYS A 107 -3.08 18.11 -7.69
N ILE A 108 -1.80 17.93 -8.02
CA ILE A 108 -1.36 17.34 -9.30
C ILE A 108 -1.93 15.93 -9.49
N LEU A 109 -1.79 15.06 -8.48
CA LEU A 109 -2.28 13.69 -8.52
C LEU A 109 -3.80 13.63 -8.71
N SER A 110 -4.55 14.49 -8.01
CA SER A 110 -6.01 14.56 -8.11
C SER A 110 -6.46 14.99 -9.50
N LEU A 111 -5.77 15.96 -10.11
CA LEU A 111 -6.06 16.40 -11.48
C LEU A 111 -5.76 15.32 -12.52
N GLU A 112 -4.70 14.53 -12.34
CA GLU A 112 -4.41 13.40 -13.23
C GLU A 112 -5.47 12.28 -13.15
N ILE A 113 -6.00 12.02 -11.95
CA ILE A 113 -7.13 11.10 -11.77
C ILE A 113 -8.38 11.65 -12.44
N ALA A 114 -8.71 12.92 -12.20
CA ALA A 114 -9.87 13.59 -12.81
C ALA A 114 -9.81 13.62 -14.33
N ARG A 115 -8.61 13.75 -14.89
CA ARG A 115 -8.39 13.65 -16.34
C ARG A 115 -8.77 12.27 -16.85
N GLY A 116 -8.36 11.21 -16.15
CA GLY A 116 -8.76 9.84 -16.48
C GLY A 116 -10.26 9.59 -16.34
N LEU A 117 -10.91 10.31 -15.42
CA LEU A 117 -12.38 10.32 -15.25
C LEU A 117 -13.11 11.18 -16.29
N ASN A 118 -12.40 11.87 -17.19
CA ASN A 118 -12.92 12.80 -18.19
C ASN A 118 -13.71 13.98 -17.60
N TYR A 119 -13.23 14.53 -16.48
CA TYR A 119 -13.83 15.72 -15.88
C TYR A 119 -13.67 16.94 -16.80
N THR A 120 -14.66 17.83 -16.78
CA THR A 120 -14.58 19.12 -17.49
C THR A 120 -13.56 20.03 -16.81
N THR A 121 -13.10 21.07 -17.50
CA THR A 121 -12.19 22.08 -16.93
C THR A 121 -12.76 22.71 -15.65
N GLU A 122 -14.06 22.98 -15.59
CA GLU A 122 -14.72 23.52 -14.41
C GLU A 122 -14.69 22.52 -13.23
N GLN A 123 -15.00 21.25 -13.49
CA GLN A 123 -14.90 20.20 -12.47
C GLN A 123 -13.47 20.03 -11.96
N MET A 124 -12.48 20.10 -12.86
CA MET A 124 -11.07 20.03 -12.50
C MET A 124 -10.60 21.27 -11.72
N GLN A 125 -11.15 22.46 -12.00
CA GLN A 125 -10.87 23.67 -11.23
C GLN A 125 -11.29 23.51 -9.77
N ASP A 126 -12.51 23.05 -9.54
CA ASP A 126 -13.05 22.84 -8.19
C ASP A 126 -12.26 21.77 -7.43
N LEU A 127 -12.01 20.63 -8.08
CA LEU A 127 -11.21 19.55 -7.50
C LEU A 127 -9.79 20.01 -7.21
N GLY A 128 -9.13 20.67 -8.15
CA GLY A 128 -7.77 21.17 -8.00
C GLY A 128 -7.67 22.19 -6.86
N MET A 129 -8.68 23.05 -6.72
CA MET A 129 -8.73 24.06 -5.66
C MET A 129 -8.91 23.41 -4.29
N GLY A 130 -9.83 22.47 -4.15
CA GLY A 130 -10.02 21.74 -2.90
C GLY A 130 -8.84 20.83 -2.57
N ALA A 131 -8.24 20.18 -3.56
CA ALA A 131 -7.04 19.36 -3.38
C ALA A 131 -5.82 20.18 -2.94
N PHE A 132 -5.64 21.39 -3.51
CA PHE A 132 -4.59 22.29 -3.06
C PHE A 132 -4.82 22.73 -1.61
N LEU A 133 -6.07 23.03 -1.23
CA LEU A 133 -6.40 23.57 0.09
C LEU A 133 -6.75 22.53 1.17
N HIS A 134 -6.79 21.23 0.86
CA HIS A 134 -7.40 20.21 1.73
C HIS A 134 -6.84 20.20 3.15
N ASP A 135 -5.52 20.42 3.29
CA ASP A 135 -4.76 20.29 4.53
C ASP A 135 -4.35 21.63 5.15
N ILE A 136 -4.88 22.78 4.69
CA ILE A 136 -4.48 24.10 5.24
C ILE A 136 -4.77 24.24 6.74
N GLY A 137 -5.74 23.50 7.26
CA GLY A 137 -6.05 23.45 8.68
C GLY A 137 -4.95 22.83 9.54
N MET A 138 -4.04 22.05 8.95
CA MET A 138 -2.90 21.44 9.65
C MET A 138 -1.95 22.48 10.23
N ILE A 139 -2.00 23.73 9.76
CA ILE A 139 -1.24 24.84 10.33
C ILE A 139 -1.55 25.06 11.82
N LYS A 140 -2.79 24.77 12.27
CA LYS A 140 -3.20 24.87 13.68
C LYS A 140 -2.61 23.78 14.56
N THR A 141 -2.17 22.66 13.96
CA THR A 141 -1.60 21.50 14.66
C THR A 141 -0.13 21.27 14.28
N LYS A 142 0.52 22.24 13.63
CA LYS A 142 1.89 22.12 13.11
C LYS A 142 2.92 21.82 14.20
N ASN A 143 2.77 22.44 15.38
CA ASN A 143 3.59 22.17 16.56
C ASN A 143 3.53 20.71 17.04
N ILE A 144 2.39 20.05 16.85
CA ILE A 144 2.21 18.62 17.17
C ILE A 144 2.90 17.76 16.09
N LEU A 145 2.74 18.12 14.81
CA LEU A 145 3.31 17.40 13.67
C LEU A 145 4.85 17.43 13.63
N GLU A 146 5.46 18.54 14.04
CA GLU A 146 6.93 18.71 14.08
C GLU A 146 7.60 17.93 15.22
N ASN A 147 6.81 17.33 16.12
CA ASN A 147 7.35 16.61 17.25
C ASN A 147 7.96 15.26 16.82
N LYS A 148 9.24 15.04 17.15
CA LYS A 148 10.01 13.83 16.76
C LYS A 148 9.71 12.59 17.62
N ARG A 149 8.72 12.65 18.53
CA ARG A 149 8.27 11.52 19.34
C ARG A 149 6.97 10.93 18.79
N ARG A 150 6.59 9.75 19.31
CA ARG A 150 5.24 9.22 19.06
C ARG A 150 4.20 10.18 19.64
N LEU A 151 3.11 10.36 18.90
CA LEU A 151 1.96 11.17 19.32
C LEU A 151 1.20 10.46 20.43
N TYR A 152 0.72 11.24 21.41
CA TYR A 152 -0.27 10.77 22.36
C TYR A 152 -1.65 10.69 21.70
N TYR A 153 -2.57 9.93 22.31
CA TYR A 153 -3.93 9.79 21.78
C TYR A 153 -4.64 11.13 21.60
N ALA A 154 -4.56 12.03 22.60
CA ALA A 154 -5.16 13.35 22.53
C ALA A 154 -4.58 14.23 21.39
N GLU A 155 -3.28 14.14 21.16
CA GLU A 155 -2.63 14.84 20.04
C GLU A 155 -3.07 14.30 18.68
N TYR A 156 -3.31 12.99 18.60
CA TYR A 156 -3.84 12.37 17.40
C TYR A 156 -5.29 12.80 17.12
N GLU A 157 -6.15 12.86 18.14
CA GLU A 157 -7.51 13.39 18.00
C GLU A 157 -7.49 14.88 17.61
N GLU A 158 -6.58 15.66 18.18
CA GLU A 158 -6.40 17.07 17.82
C GLU A 158 -5.98 17.25 16.37
N ILE A 159 -5.05 16.43 15.87
CA ILE A 159 -4.66 16.45 14.45
C ILE A 159 -5.87 16.18 13.55
N LYS A 160 -6.79 15.26 13.90
CA LYS A 160 -7.98 15.00 13.06
C LYS A 160 -8.87 16.24 12.88
N ASN A 161 -8.85 17.17 13.84
CA ASN A 161 -9.62 18.41 13.77
C ASN A 161 -9.10 19.40 12.72
N HIS A 162 -7.97 19.15 12.04
CA HIS A 162 -7.51 20.02 10.95
C HIS A 162 -8.56 20.20 9.85
N THR A 163 -9.42 19.20 9.60
CA THR A 163 -10.54 19.31 8.67
C THR A 163 -11.49 20.44 9.09
N ASN A 164 -11.88 20.48 10.36
CA ASN A 164 -12.70 21.55 10.93
C ASN A 164 -11.98 22.90 10.90
N TYR A 165 -10.69 22.95 11.22
CA TYR A 165 -9.89 24.17 11.13
C TYR A 165 -9.82 24.70 9.70
N GLY A 166 -9.68 23.81 8.71
CA GLY A 166 -9.70 24.17 7.28
C GLY A 166 -11.04 24.81 6.88
N LEU A 167 -12.17 24.23 7.32
CA LEU A 167 -13.50 24.81 7.10
C LEU A 167 -13.63 26.19 7.75
N GLU A 168 -13.15 26.36 8.98
CA GLU A 168 -13.20 27.64 9.69
C GLU A 168 -12.39 28.72 8.96
N ILE A 169 -11.17 28.38 8.51
CA ILE A 169 -10.30 29.27 7.74
C ILE A 169 -11.01 29.75 6.46
N LEU A 170 -11.74 28.85 5.79
CA LEU A 170 -12.36 29.15 4.49
C LEU A 170 -13.78 29.72 4.59
N LYS A 171 -14.41 29.68 5.77
CA LYS A 171 -15.79 30.17 6.00
C LYS A 171 -16.01 31.63 5.57
N ASN A 172 -14.97 32.45 5.58
CA ASN A 172 -15.04 33.87 5.25
C ASN A 172 -14.68 34.17 3.77
N PHE A 173 -14.42 33.15 2.95
CA PHE A 173 -14.12 33.31 1.54
C PHE A 173 -15.38 33.14 0.69
N GLY A 174 -15.80 34.21 0.02
CA GLY A 174 -17.03 34.21 -0.80
C GLY A 174 -16.98 33.35 -2.06
N ASP A 175 -15.79 32.99 -2.53
CA ASP A 175 -15.57 32.24 -3.79
C ASP A 175 -15.33 30.72 -3.58
N ILE A 176 -15.63 30.19 -2.39
CA ILE A 176 -15.48 28.76 -2.10
C ILE A 176 -16.83 28.06 -2.26
N ASN A 177 -16.91 27.11 -3.19
CA ASN A 177 -18.13 26.33 -3.40
C ASN A 177 -18.24 25.12 -2.45
N GLU A 178 -19.42 24.50 -2.44
CA GLU A 178 -19.73 23.38 -1.54
C GLU A 178 -18.85 22.14 -1.77
N ARG A 179 -18.44 21.88 -3.02
CA ARG A 179 -17.58 20.73 -3.35
C ARG A 179 -16.18 20.90 -2.79
N ILE A 180 -15.64 22.13 -2.79
CA ILE A 180 -14.36 22.43 -2.13
C ILE A 180 -14.45 22.19 -0.62
N LEU A 181 -15.53 22.65 0.02
CA LEU A 181 -15.77 22.40 1.46
C LEU A 181 -15.95 20.91 1.76
N ALA A 182 -16.60 20.16 0.86
CA ALA A 182 -16.73 18.72 0.98
C ALA A 182 -15.37 18.02 0.95
N ILE A 183 -14.46 18.41 0.04
CA ILE A 183 -13.08 17.89 0.03
C ILE A 183 -12.40 18.11 1.37
N ILE A 184 -12.39 19.35 1.88
CA ILE A 184 -11.70 19.70 3.13
C ILE A 184 -12.26 18.90 4.31
N SER A 185 -13.59 18.71 4.36
CA SER A 185 -14.24 18.00 5.45
C SER A 185 -14.17 16.47 5.36
N GLN A 186 -14.04 15.90 4.16
CA GLN A 186 -14.24 14.47 3.92
C GLN A 186 -13.03 13.75 3.31
N HIS A 187 -11.92 14.42 2.97
CA HIS A 187 -10.78 13.75 2.31
C HIS A 187 -10.12 12.64 3.16
N HIS A 188 -10.44 12.53 4.45
CA HIS A 188 -10.05 11.42 5.31
C HIS A 188 -11.14 10.36 5.56
N GLU A 189 -12.33 10.53 5.00
CA GLU A 189 -13.37 9.50 4.95
C GLU A 189 -12.97 8.38 4.01
N ARG A 190 -13.41 7.16 4.29
CA ARG A 190 -13.02 5.95 3.54
C ARG A 190 -14.24 5.13 3.21
N SER A 191 -14.27 4.51 2.03
CA SER A 191 -15.46 3.84 1.51
C SER A 191 -15.94 2.68 2.40
N ASP A 192 -15.04 2.09 3.19
CA ASP A 192 -15.34 1.06 4.20
C ASP A 192 -15.74 1.60 5.59
N GLY A 193 -15.83 2.92 5.76
CA GLY A 193 -16.18 3.58 7.03
C GLY A 193 -15.03 3.66 8.04
N SER A 194 -13.81 3.26 7.67
CA SER A 194 -12.64 3.33 8.55
C SER A 194 -12.05 4.74 8.73
N GLY A 195 -12.57 5.71 7.97
CA GLY A 195 -12.13 7.10 7.94
C GLY A 195 -12.59 7.96 9.12
N TYR A 196 -12.37 9.26 9.01
CA TYR A 196 -12.80 10.28 9.98
C TYR A 196 -13.13 11.59 9.27
N LEU A 197 -13.91 12.51 9.86
CA LEU A 197 -14.47 12.50 11.23
C LEU A 197 -15.85 11.86 11.36
N ASN A 198 -16.68 11.91 10.34
CA ASN A 198 -18.07 11.48 10.34
C ASN A 198 -18.23 9.97 10.06
N LYS A 199 -17.16 9.29 9.63
CA LYS A 199 -17.14 7.84 9.31
C LYS A 199 -18.14 7.49 8.21
N LEU A 200 -18.16 8.33 7.19
CA LEU A 200 -19.01 8.15 6.01
C LEU A 200 -18.58 6.90 5.23
N THR A 201 -19.52 6.29 4.51
CA THR A 201 -19.28 5.08 3.73
C THR A 201 -19.69 5.28 2.27
N GLY A 202 -18.95 4.65 1.36
CA GLY A 202 -19.23 4.66 -0.09
C GLY A 202 -19.78 5.98 -0.63
N GLY A 203 -20.97 5.91 -1.24
CA GLY A 203 -21.63 7.06 -1.88
C GLY A 203 -22.14 8.17 -0.94
N GLN A 204 -21.91 8.08 0.37
CA GLN A 204 -22.11 9.21 1.30
C GLN A 204 -20.97 10.23 1.23
N ILE A 205 -19.81 9.81 0.72
CA ILE A 205 -18.63 10.65 0.56
C ILE A 205 -18.72 11.35 -0.78
N ASP A 206 -18.41 12.65 -0.79
CA ASP A 206 -18.31 13.41 -2.02
C ASP A 206 -17.25 12.80 -2.95
N GLU A 207 -17.59 12.62 -4.22
CA GLU A 207 -16.70 12.03 -5.23
C GLU A 207 -15.35 12.75 -5.31
N TYR A 208 -15.30 14.08 -5.15
CA TYR A 208 -14.04 14.82 -5.16
C TYR A 208 -13.22 14.53 -3.91
N ALA A 209 -13.87 14.38 -2.75
CA ALA A 209 -13.20 13.98 -1.52
C ALA A 209 -12.64 12.55 -1.62
N CYS A 210 -13.32 11.63 -2.32
CA CYS A 210 -12.77 10.30 -2.61
C CYS A 210 -11.51 10.36 -3.47
N ILE A 211 -11.50 11.20 -4.52
CA ILE A 211 -10.31 11.40 -5.38
C ILE A 211 -9.14 11.95 -4.55
N VAL A 212 -9.38 13.04 -3.81
CA VAL A 212 -8.35 13.68 -2.98
C VAL A 212 -7.87 12.75 -1.88
N GLY A 213 -8.76 11.99 -1.24
CA GLY A 213 -8.39 11.04 -0.19
C GLY A 213 -7.50 9.89 -0.69
N LEU A 214 -7.69 9.43 -1.93
CA LEU A 214 -6.78 8.47 -2.56
C LEU A 214 -5.43 9.11 -2.89
N ALA A 215 -5.45 10.32 -3.47
CA ALA A 215 -4.24 11.07 -3.80
C ALA A 215 -3.39 11.40 -2.57
N ASP A 216 -4.03 11.84 -1.47
CA ASP A 216 -3.41 12.09 -0.15
C ASP A 216 -2.71 10.83 0.38
N VAL A 217 -3.42 9.69 0.43
CA VAL A 217 -2.82 8.45 0.93
C VAL A 217 -1.62 8.03 0.07
N TYR A 218 -1.72 8.17 -1.24
CA TYR A 218 -0.61 7.87 -2.14
C TYR A 218 0.58 8.82 -1.94
N GLU A 219 0.35 10.14 -1.86
CA GLU A 219 1.43 11.12 -1.63
C GLU A 219 2.13 10.83 -0.29
N ALA A 220 1.36 10.56 0.75
CA ALA A 220 1.87 10.17 2.07
C ALA A 220 2.69 8.87 2.07
N LEU A 221 2.53 8.00 1.05
CA LEU A 221 3.36 6.80 0.88
C LEU A 221 4.76 7.13 0.35
N VAL A 222 4.83 8.11 -0.55
CA VAL A 222 5.99 8.42 -1.38
C VAL A 222 6.76 9.65 -0.91
N HIS A 223 6.21 10.37 0.07
CA HIS A 223 6.87 11.48 0.73
C HIS A 223 7.74 11.04 1.92
N SER A 224 8.88 11.71 2.13
CA SER A 224 9.79 11.45 3.25
C SER A 224 9.17 11.90 4.57
N ARG A 225 9.07 11.03 5.58
CA ARG A 225 8.63 11.43 6.94
C ARG A 225 9.73 11.16 7.96
N PRO A 226 9.86 11.95 9.06
CA PRO A 226 10.91 11.76 10.08
C PRO A 226 11.02 10.36 10.70
N HIS A 227 10.01 9.53 10.46
CA HIS A 227 9.82 8.22 11.07
C HIS A 227 9.55 7.13 10.03
N ARG A 228 9.79 7.37 8.74
CA ARG A 228 9.48 6.40 7.67
C ARG A 228 10.25 6.75 6.39
N ASN A 229 10.90 5.76 5.77
CA ASN A 229 11.34 5.88 4.38
C ASN A 229 10.16 6.16 3.45
N LYS A 230 10.35 7.07 2.51
CA LYS A 230 9.51 7.14 1.32
C LYS A 230 9.58 5.84 0.53
N LEU A 231 8.43 5.39 0.03
CA LEU A 231 8.40 4.44 -1.07
C LEU A 231 8.71 5.17 -2.37
N VAL A 232 9.25 4.45 -3.36
CA VAL A 232 9.52 5.06 -4.66
C VAL A 232 8.18 5.29 -5.38
N PRO A 233 7.89 6.52 -5.84
CA PRO A 233 6.68 6.79 -6.60
C PRO A 233 6.52 5.85 -7.79
N PHE A 234 5.28 5.44 -8.05
CA PHE A 234 4.84 4.68 -9.22
C PHE A 234 5.48 3.29 -9.38
N GLU A 235 6.25 2.84 -8.38
CA GLU A 235 6.84 1.50 -8.31
C GLU A 235 5.90 0.48 -7.66
N TYR A 236 6.21 -0.79 -7.90
CA TYR A 236 5.40 -1.94 -7.50
C TYR A 236 5.06 -1.96 -6.00
N GLU A 237 6.01 -1.66 -5.11
CA GLU A 237 5.79 -1.67 -3.67
C GLU A 237 4.71 -0.67 -3.26
N THR A 238 4.78 0.56 -3.77
CA THR A 238 3.82 1.63 -3.50
C THR A 238 2.43 1.23 -3.97
N ILE A 239 2.33 0.69 -5.19
CA ILE A 239 1.04 0.27 -5.76
C ILE A 239 0.46 -0.93 -5.01
N ARG A 240 1.31 -1.86 -4.58
CA ARG A 240 0.88 -3.01 -3.77
C ARG A 240 0.24 -2.55 -2.45
N GLU A 241 0.80 -1.55 -1.78
CA GLU A 241 0.21 -1.01 -0.54
C GLU A 241 -1.17 -0.40 -0.80
N ILE A 242 -1.32 0.41 -1.85
CA ILE A 242 -2.62 0.99 -2.23
C ILE A 242 -3.65 -0.10 -2.56
N VAL A 243 -3.28 -1.10 -3.36
CA VAL A 243 -4.19 -2.20 -3.75
C VAL A 243 -4.54 -3.10 -2.55
N SER A 244 -3.62 -3.26 -1.59
CA SER A 244 -3.90 -4.00 -0.35
C SER A 244 -4.95 -3.29 0.51
N ALA A 245 -4.99 -1.95 0.43
CA ALA A 245 -5.98 -1.09 1.08
C ALA A 245 -7.23 -0.80 0.23
N ARG A 246 -7.45 -1.49 -0.90
CA ARG A 246 -8.50 -1.18 -1.90
C ARG A 246 -9.91 -0.95 -1.34
N ASN A 247 -10.29 -1.64 -0.27
CA ASN A 247 -11.62 -1.51 0.34
C ASN A 247 -11.87 -0.09 0.91
N MET A 248 -10.80 0.65 1.19
CA MET A 248 -10.87 2.01 1.72
C MET A 248 -11.26 3.05 0.65
N PHE A 249 -11.21 2.68 -0.63
CA PHE A 249 -11.37 3.60 -1.75
C PHE A 249 -12.53 3.18 -2.65
N ASP A 250 -13.10 4.16 -3.37
CA ASP A 250 -14.04 3.87 -4.43
C ASP A 250 -13.34 3.03 -5.53
N PRO A 251 -13.90 1.88 -5.93
CA PRO A 251 -13.26 0.98 -6.89
C PRO A 251 -12.99 1.62 -8.26
N TYR A 252 -13.90 2.48 -8.74
CA TYR A 252 -13.78 3.13 -10.03
C TYR A 252 -12.68 4.21 -10.01
N ILE A 253 -12.64 5.02 -8.96
CA ILE A 253 -11.57 6.00 -8.74
C ILE A 253 -10.21 5.30 -8.59
N LEU A 254 -10.15 4.22 -7.80
CA LEU A 254 -8.93 3.43 -7.64
C LEU A 254 -8.45 2.84 -8.97
N ARG A 255 -9.35 2.32 -9.80
CA ARG A 255 -8.98 1.83 -11.13
C ARG A 255 -8.36 2.94 -11.99
N VAL A 256 -9.02 4.09 -12.08
CA VAL A 256 -8.52 5.20 -12.89
C VAL A 256 -7.17 5.71 -12.38
N PHE A 257 -6.99 5.79 -11.06
CA PHE A 257 -5.68 6.05 -10.46
C PHE A 257 -4.63 5.05 -10.96
N LEU A 258 -4.94 3.75 -10.95
CA LEU A 258 -4.01 2.72 -11.41
C LEU A 258 -3.70 2.82 -12.90
N GLU A 259 -4.71 3.07 -13.73
CA GLU A 259 -4.57 3.25 -15.19
C GLU A 259 -3.67 4.44 -15.54
N ARG A 260 -3.85 5.56 -14.82
CA ARG A 260 -3.21 6.85 -15.13
C ARG A 260 -1.81 6.97 -14.55
N LEU A 261 -1.63 6.50 -13.32
CA LEU A 261 -0.45 6.83 -12.52
C LEU A 261 0.51 5.66 -12.36
N THR A 262 0.18 4.44 -12.82
CA THR A 262 1.09 3.29 -12.68
C THR A 262 1.70 2.86 -13.99
N ARG A 263 2.93 2.33 -13.93
CA ARG A 263 3.54 1.69 -15.10
C ARG A 263 2.70 0.50 -15.52
N GLN A 264 2.62 0.24 -16.83
CA GLN A 264 1.81 -0.84 -17.40
C GLN A 264 1.92 -2.20 -16.67
N PRO A 265 3.07 -2.67 -16.15
CA PRO A 265 3.14 -3.93 -15.41
C PRO A 265 2.30 -3.96 -14.11
N ALA A 266 2.20 -2.83 -13.40
CA ALA A 266 1.48 -2.74 -12.12
C ALA A 266 -0.05 -2.66 -12.33
N TYR A 267 -0.50 -1.88 -13.30
CA TYR A 267 -1.89 -1.85 -13.76
C TYR A 267 -2.36 -3.23 -14.28
N MET A 268 -1.54 -3.89 -15.10
CA MET A 268 -1.84 -5.22 -15.64
C MET A 268 -2.02 -6.28 -14.54
N LEU A 269 -1.31 -6.15 -13.40
CA LEU A 269 -1.49 -7.05 -12.25
C LEU A 269 -2.82 -6.80 -11.51
N TRP A 270 -3.26 -5.54 -11.38
CA TRP A 270 -4.59 -5.23 -10.84
C TRP A 270 -5.71 -5.76 -11.74
N MET A 271 -5.58 -5.60 -13.06
CA MET A 271 -6.48 -6.21 -14.05
C MET A 271 -6.52 -7.74 -13.94
N ALA A 272 -5.36 -8.38 -13.78
CA ALA A 272 -5.25 -9.84 -13.64
C ALA A 272 -5.81 -10.38 -12.32
N THR A 273 -5.83 -9.58 -11.25
CA THR A 273 -6.26 -10.01 -9.91
C THR A 273 -7.69 -9.59 -9.55
N ASN A 274 -8.20 -8.49 -10.11
CA ASN A 274 -9.51 -7.93 -9.77
C ASN A 274 -10.35 -7.50 -10.99
N GLY A 275 -9.77 -7.35 -12.18
CA GLY A 275 -10.50 -6.95 -13.39
C GLY A 275 -11.62 -7.92 -13.79
N ILE A 276 -11.53 -9.20 -13.41
CA ILE A 276 -12.60 -10.19 -13.59
C ILE A 276 -13.87 -9.75 -12.84
N TYR A 277 -13.74 -9.20 -11.62
CA TYR A 277 -14.89 -8.77 -10.81
C TYR A 277 -15.60 -7.57 -11.42
N GLU A 278 -14.85 -6.60 -11.94
CA GLU A 278 -15.45 -5.44 -12.63
C GLU A 278 -16.05 -5.79 -13.99
N ILE A 279 -15.45 -6.71 -14.74
CA ILE A 279 -16.03 -7.23 -15.98
C ILE A 279 -17.37 -7.93 -15.67
N LEU A 280 -17.47 -8.68 -14.57
CA LEU A 280 -18.71 -9.31 -14.13
C LEU A 280 -19.77 -8.28 -13.71
N GLN A 281 -19.36 -7.19 -13.03
CA GLN A 281 -20.28 -6.10 -12.66
C GLN A 281 -20.75 -5.30 -13.88
N LEU A 282 -19.86 -5.01 -14.83
CA LEU A 282 -20.21 -4.37 -16.11
C LEU A 282 -21.10 -5.27 -16.97
N GLN A 283 -20.85 -6.57 -16.99
CA GLN A 283 -21.73 -7.54 -17.66
C GLN A 283 -23.12 -7.58 -16.99
N ASN A 284 -23.19 -7.56 -15.66
CA ASN A 284 -24.47 -7.49 -14.95
C ASN A 284 -25.21 -6.17 -15.19
N LYS A 285 -24.49 -5.05 -15.21
CA LYS A 285 -25.08 -3.74 -15.48
C LYS A 285 -25.59 -3.63 -16.93
N LEU A 286 -24.82 -4.10 -17.90
CA LEU A 286 -25.24 -4.18 -19.31
C LEU A 286 -26.38 -5.19 -19.51
N ALA A 287 -26.40 -6.29 -18.77
CA ALA A 287 -27.51 -7.25 -18.79
C ALA A 287 -28.80 -6.62 -18.24
N GLN A 288 -28.72 -5.88 -17.13
CA GLN A 288 -29.84 -5.13 -16.54
C GLN A 288 -30.32 -3.98 -17.45
N GLU A 289 -29.41 -3.27 -18.12
CA GLU A 289 -29.74 -2.25 -19.11
C GLU A 289 -30.35 -2.85 -20.40
N SER A 290 -30.01 -4.10 -20.73
CA SER A 290 -30.60 -4.84 -21.86
C SER A 290 -31.97 -5.44 -21.56
N GLU A 291 -32.33 -5.62 -20.29
CA GLU A 291 -33.65 -6.13 -19.85
C GLU A 291 -34.73 -5.03 -19.81
N ILE A 292 -34.36 -3.75 -19.94
CA ILE A 292 -35.31 -2.63 -19.98
C ILE A 292 -35.49 -2.15 -21.43
N LYS A 293 -36.25 -2.91 -22.23
CA LYS A 293 -37.10 -2.43 -23.35
C LYS A 293 -37.90 -3.58 -23.98
N PRO A 294 -39.21 -3.72 -23.68
CA PRO A 294 -40.08 -4.57 -24.46
C PRO A 294 -40.53 -3.80 -25.72
N GLY A 295 -40.01 -4.20 -26.88
CA GLY A 295 -40.57 -3.83 -28.18
C GLY A 295 -39.59 -3.21 -29.18
N ALA A 296 -38.83 -4.04 -29.90
CA ALA A 296 -38.28 -3.69 -31.21
C ALA A 296 -38.08 -4.94 -32.08
N LYS A 297 -38.49 -4.84 -33.35
CA LYS A 297 -38.62 -5.91 -34.36
C LYS A 297 -37.28 -6.57 -34.76
N PRO A 298 -37.29 -7.81 -35.29
CA PRO A 298 -36.07 -8.51 -35.69
C PRO A 298 -35.57 -7.99 -37.05
N GLY A 299 -34.27 -7.65 -37.12
CA GLY A 299 -33.60 -7.51 -38.41
C GLY A 299 -32.38 -6.62 -38.44
N VAL A 300 -31.23 -7.09 -37.95
CA VAL A 300 -29.91 -6.73 -38.52
C VAL A 300 -28.97 -7.94 -38.37
N LYS A 301 -28.39 -8.40 -39.49
CA LYS A 301 -27.42 -9.51 -39.56
C LYS A 301 -26.10 -9.16 -38.85
N PRO A 302 -25.40 -10.13 -38.22
CA PRO A 302 -24.14 -9.86 -37.53
C PRO A 302 -23.02 -9.55 -38.54
N LYS A 303 -22.42 -8.36 -38.44
CA LYS A 303 -21.24 -7.98 -39.23
C LYS A 303 -19.93 -8.40 -38.53
N SER A 304 -19.17 -9.20 -39.30
CA SER A 304 -17.72 -9.52 -39.29
C SER A 304 -16.99 -9.88 -37.98
N LYS A 305 -16.54 -11.15 -37.95
CA LYS A 305 -15.60 -11.81 -37.01
C LYS A 305 -14.19 -11.17 -36.88
N ILE A 306 -13.98 -9.93 -37.31
CA ILE A 306 -12.64 -9.29 -37.31
C ILE A 306 -12.35 -8.52 -36.01
N SER A 307 -13.37 -8.27 -35.16
CA SER A 307 -13.17 -7.69 -33.83
C SER A 307 -12.78 -8.72 -32.75
N TYR A 308 -12.95 -10.01 -33.01
CA TYR A 308 -12.70 -11.07 -32.01
C TYR A 308 -11.20 -11.40 -31.84
N ILE A 309 -10.41 -11.20 -32.89
CA ILE A 309 -8.97 -11.51 -32.88
C ILE A 309 -8.16 -10.45 -32.12
N LYS A 310 -8.63 -9.20 -32.06
CA LYS A 310 -8.01 -8.15 -31.22
C LYS A 310 -8.21 -8.36 -29.71
N PHE A 311 -9.17 -9.18 -29.31
CA PHE A 311 -9.40 -9.57 -27.90
C PHE A 311 -8.65 -10.83 -27.48
N LEU A 312 -8.30 -11.71 -28.44
CA LEU A 312 -7.61 -12.97 -28.14
C LEU A 312 -6.11 -12.81 -27.90
N VAL A 313 -5.46 -11.79 -28.47
CA VAL A 313 -4.03 -11.53 -28.23
C VAL A 313 -3.77 -11.07 -26.78
N PRO A 314 -4.55 -10.13 -26.20
CA PRO A 314 -4.49 -9.84 -24.77
C PRO A 314 -4.82 -11.07 -23.92
N LEU A 315 -5.79 -11.90 -24.31
CA LEU A 315 -6.18 -13.11 -23.57
C LEU A 315 -5.07 -14.18 -23.57
N ALA A 316 -4.33 -14.33 -24.67
CA ALA A 316 -3.19 -15.24 -24.77
C ALA A 316 -1.97 -14.73 -23.98
N VAL A 317 -1.75 -13.41 -23.95
CA VAL A 317 -0.76 -12.76 -23.08
C VAL A 317 -1.16 -12.85 -21.60
N VAL A 318 -2.46 -12.80 -21.29
CA VAL A 318 -3.03 -13.08 -19.96
C VAL A 318 -2.86 -14.55 -19.59
N LEU A 319 -2.98 -15.51 -20.51
CA LEU A 319 -2.74 -16.93 -20.25
C LEU A 319 -1.25 -17.28 -20.08
N ALA A 320 -0.37 -16.65 -20.87
CA ALA A 320 1.08 -16.76 -20.71
C ALA A 320 1.57 -16.02 -19.44
N GLY A 321 0.93 -14.90 -19.10
CA GLY A 321 1.11 -14.17 -17.84
C GLY A 321 0.55 -14.92 -16.64
N LEU A 322 -0.56 -15.65 -16.78
CA LEU A 322 -1.11 -16.56 -15.76
C LEU A 322 -0.14 -17.71 -15.47
N ALA A 323 0.56 -18.23 -16.48
CA ALA A 323 1.65 -19.20 -16.28
C ALA A 323 2.84 -18.60 -15.51
N ALA A 324 3.06 -17.28 -15.59
CA ALA A 324 4.05 -16.55 -14.81
C ALA A 324 3.54 -16.03 -13.44
N ILE A 325 2.23 -15.91 -13.23
CA ILE A 325 1.58 -15.47 -11.97
C ILE A 325 1.31 -16.64 -11.01
N ILE A 326 1.27 -17.89 -11.50
CA ILE A 326 1.41 -19.11 -10.68
C ILE A 326 2.72 -19.08 -9.84
N ILE A 327 3.66 -18.18 -10.18
CA ILE A 327 4.98 -18.03 -9.58
C ILE A 327 5.02 -16.96 -8.47
N PHE A 328 4.04 -16.06 -8.30
CA PHE A 328 4.16 -14.95 -7.33
C PHE A 328 2.80 -14.40 -6.83
N LYS A 329 2.37 -14.76 -5.60
CA LYS A 329 2.14 -13.79 -4.49
C LYS A 329 1.47 -14.35 -3.20
N PRO A 330 1.72 -13.73 -2.03
CA PRO A 330 1.23 -14.09 -0.68
C PRO A 330 0.17 -13.11 -0.08
N ASN A 331 -0.49 -13.51 1.03
CA ASN A 331 -0.77 -12.78 2.29
C ASN A 331 -2.04 -13.28 3.02
N LEU A 332 -2.35 -12.97 4.29
CA LEU A 332 -1.63 -13.14 5.57
C LEU A 332 -2.71 -13.17 6.70
N ALA A 333 -2.43 -13.82 7.86
CA ALA A 333 -2.91 -13.69 9.27
C ALA A 333 -3.77 -14.83 9.89
N LYS A 334 -3.55 -15.26 11.16
CA LYS A 334 -3.54 -14.45 12.42
C LYS A 334 -2.81 -15.22 13.62
N ASN A 335 -2.52 -14.55 14.75
CA ASN A 335 -2.51 -14.90 16.22
C ASN A 335 -3.75 -14.41 17.03
N ASP A 336 -4.65 -13.81 16.25
CA ASP A 336 -6.06 -13.50 16.51
C ASP A 336 -7.02 -14.32 15.58
N VAL A 337 -6.80 -15.57 15.15
CA VAL A 337 -5.58 -16.39 14.88
C VAL A 337 -5.64 -17.06 13.49
N PHE A 338 -6.79 -17.04 12.82
CA PHE A 338 -6.90 -17.71 11.53
C PHE A 338 -7.65 -16.83 10.52
N TYR A 339 -7.07 -16.63 9.33
CA TYR A 339 -7.77 -16.20 8.12
C TYR A 339 -7.73 -17.38 7.13
N PRO A 340 -8.79 -18.21 7.07
CA PRO A 340 -8.91 -19.19 6.01
C PRO A 340 -9.11 -18.44 4.68
N LEU A 341 -8.03 -18.24 3.93
CA LEU A 341 -8.04 -17.67 2.58
C LEU A 341 -7.88 -18.79 1.56
N GLY A 342 -8.92 -19.62 1.40
CA GLY A 342 -8.94 -20.68 0.40
C GLY A 342 -7.89 -21.78 0.66
N SER A 343 -6.67 -21.67 0.13
CA SER A 343 -5.62 -22.71 0.15
C SER A 343 -4.45 -22.48 1.12
N ARG A 344 -4.57 -21.54 2.06
CA ARG A 344 -3.52 -21.21 3.04
C ARG A 344 -4.10 -21.01 4.44
N VAL A 345 -3.28 -21.28 5.46
CA VAL A 345 -3.54 -21.00 6.88
C VAL A 345 -2.32 -20.28 7.47
N GLY A 346 -2.47 -19.01 7.83
CA GLY A 346 -1.43 -18.18 8.46
C GLY A 346 -1.55 -18.16 9.98
N ILE A 347 -0.43 -18.24 10.71
CA ILE A 347 -0.40 -18.51 12.17
C ILE A 347 0.30 -17.41 13.00
N ALA A 348 1.15 -16.56 12.42
CA ALA A 348 1.85 -15.50 13.18
C ALA A 348 2.01 -14.22 12.37
N GLU A 349 1.00 -13.96 11.58
CA GLU A 349 1.16 -13.18 10.38
C GLU A 349 0.47 -11.81 10.67
N ASN A 350 1.17 -10.68 10.47
CA ASN A 350 0.88 -9.34 11.05
C ASN A 350 1.11 -9.14 12.57
N MET A 351 1.94 -9.96 13.22
CA MET A 351 2.39 -9.72 14.60
C MET A 351 3.86 -9.27 14.66
N LEU A 352 4.34 -8.88 15.84
CA LEU A 352 5.79 -8.72 16.04
C LEU A 352 6.45 -10.09 15.78
N PRO A 353 7.64 -10.14 15.14
CA PRO A 353 8.34 -11.40 14.94
C PRO A 353 8.50 -12.13 16.27
N LEU A 354 8.24 -13.43 16.27
CA LEU A 354 8.52 -14.30 17.41
C LEU A 354 10.02 -14.20 17.71
N LYS A 355 10.37 -14.10 18.99
CA LYS A 355 11.75 -13.91 19.42
C LYS A 355 12.20 -15.08 20.27
N ILE A 356 13.31 -15.68 19.87
CA ILE A 356 14.06 -16.63 20.69
C ILE A 356 15.36 -15.92 21.08
N ALA A 357 15.37 -15.27 22.25
CA ALA A 357 16.59 -14.73 22.83
C ALA A 357 17.42 -15.87 23.42
N TYR A 358 18.73 -15.86 23.22
CA TYR A 358 19.61 -16.89 23.73
C TYR A 358 20.91 -16.32 24.29
N SER A 359 21.40 -16.95 25.35
CA SER A 359 22.74 -16.71 25.91
C SER A 359 23.28 -18.03 26.47
N PHE A 360 24.26 -18.60 25.79
CA PHE A 360 24.90 -19.86 26.16
C PHE A 360 26.12 -19.55 27.06
N LYS A 361 25.88 -19.43 28.36
CA LYS A 361 26.93 -19.36 29.40
C LYS A 361 26.85 -20.62 30.27
N GLY A 362 27.91 -21.44 30.27
CA GLY A 362 27.94 -22.69 31.03
C GLY A 362 27.21 -23.86 30.32
N ASP A 363 26.88 -24.90 31.08
CA ASP A 363 26.11 -26.05 30.58
C ASP A 363 24.68 -25.62 30.19
N ILE A 364 24.25 -26.00 28.99
CA ILE A 364 22.94 -25.62 28.44
C ILE A 364 21.88 -26.51 29.10
N LEU A 365 21.23 -25.99 30.14
CA LEU A 365 20.18 -26.70 30.88
C LEU A 365 18.85 -26.76 30.11
N GLU A 366 18.54 -25.73 29.31
CA GLU A 366 17.32 -25.67 28.49
C GLU A 366 17.61 -25.07 27.11
N THR A 367 17.08 -25.70 26.05
CA THR A 367 17.20 -25.18 24.68
C THR A 367 16.18 -24.08 24.42
N PRO A 368 16.62 -22.85 24.06
CA PRO A 368 15.72 -21.74 23.76
C PRO A 368 14.70 -22.11 22.68
N SER A 369 13.42 -21.83 22.92
CA SER A 369 12.34 -22.16 21.98
C SER A 369 11.19 -21.17 22.04
N VAL A 370 10.35 -21.19 21.00
CA VAL A 370 9.04 -20.53 20.98
C VAL A 370 8.01 -21.50 20.40
N ALA A 371 6.82 -21.54 20.99
CA ALA A 371 5.72 -22.40 20.57
C ALA A 371 4.50 -21.56 20.18
N LEU A 372 3.79 -22.04 19.16
CA LEU A 372 2.53 -21.51 18.66
C LEU A 372 1.44 -22.53 18.97
N ASP A 373 0.34 -22.04 19.55
CA ASP A 373 -0.87 -22.84 19.76
C ASP A 373 -1.67 -22.91 18.46
N LEU A 374 -1.90 -24.13 18.00
CA LEU A 374 -2.64 -24.48 16.79
C LEU A 374 -3.95 -25.20 17.10
N SER A 375 -4.37 -25.23 18.36
CA SER A 375 -5.59 -25.90 18.80
C SER A 375 -6.81 -25.43 17.98
N GLY A 376 -7.49 -26.38 17.34
CA GLY A 376 -8.68 -26.13 16.52
C GLY A 376 -8.41 -25.88 15.04
N ILE A 377 -7.16 -25.99 14.56
CA ILE A 377 -6.84 -25.93 13.12
C ILE A 377 -6.84 -27.33 12.50
N ASN A 378 -7.58 -27.46 11.40
CA ASN A 378 -7.48 -28.61 10.52
C ASN A 378 -6.49 -28.33 9.37
N LEU A 379 -5.36 -29.04 9.37
CA LEU A 379 -4.31 -28.99 8.34
C LEU A 379 -4.35 -30.19 7.38
N GLU A 380 -5.44 -30.97 7.40
CA GLU A 380 -5.67 -32.06 6.45
C GLU A 380 -5.67 -31.50 5.01
N GLY A 381 -4.90 -32.13 4.12
CA GLY A 381 -4.77 -31.71 2.72
C GLY A 381 -3.82 -30.54 2.46
N PHE A 382 -3.05 -30.10 3.47
CA PHE A 382 -1.94 -29.15 3.30
C PHE A 382 -0.63 -29.89 2.96
N TYR A 383 0.29 -29.22 2.25
CA TYR A 383 1.51 -29.86 1.73
C TYR A 383 2.80 -29.25 2.24
N TYR A 384 2.81 -27.99 2.70
CA TYR A 384 4.02 -27.33 3.17
C TYR A 384 3.76 -26.42 4.37
N LEU A 385 4.77 -26.32 5.24
CA LEU A 385 4.97 -25.28 6.25
C LEU A 385 6.02 -24.28 5.72
N SER A 386 5.75 -22.98 5.81
CA SER A 386 6.69 -21.90 5.47
C SER A 386 6.85 -20.93 6.66
N PHE A 387 8.04 -20.35 6.81
CA PHE A 387 8.31 -19.25 7.75
C PHE A 387 9.54 -18.46 7.30
N THR A 388 9.65 -17.19 7.70
CA THR A 388 10.88 -16.40 7.56
C THR A 388 11.65 -16.36 8.87
N SER A 389 12.98 -16.39 8.81
CA SER A 389 13.82 -16.32 10.00
C SER A 389 15.12 -15.58 9.74
N ARG A 390 15.65 -14.94 10.77
CA ARG A 390 17.01 -14.39 10.83
C ARG A 390 17.59 -14.47 12.23
N VAL A 391 18.92 -14.41 12.34
CA VAL A 391 19.63 -14.33 13.63
C VAL A 391 20.34 -12.99 13.78
N ASP A 392 20.11 -12.30 14.89
CA ASP A 392 20.86 -11.09 15.27
C ASP A 392 21.80 -11.42 16.42
N SER A 393 23.10 -11.25 16.19
CA SER A 393 24.15 -11.65 17.12
C SER A 393 25.19 -10.55 17.25
N LYS A 394 25.66 -10.29 18.48
CA LYS A 394 26.54 -9.15 18.79
C LYS A 394 27.95 -9.21 18.18
N LYS A 395 28.38 -10.33 17.59
CA LYS A 395 29.70 -10.50 16.95
C LYS A 395 29.57 -10.81 15.45
N ILE A 396 30.11 -9.91 14.61
CA ILE A 396 29.96 -9.87 13.14
C ILE A 396 31.12 -10.64 12.42
N SER A 397 32.01 -11.31 13.16
CA SER A 397 33.32 -11.68 12.60
C SER A 397 33.34 -12.91 11.67
N ARG A 398 32.25 -13.66 11.48
CA ARG A 398 32.08 -14.76 10.50
C ARG A 398 30.60 -14.91 10.13
N PRO A 399 30.24 -15.56 9.01
CA PRO A 399 28.83 -15.80 8.67
C PRO A 399 28.20 -16.70 9.73
N ASN A 400 27.48 -16.09 10.68
CA ASN A 400 26.80 -16.81 11.75
C ASN A 400 25.58 -17.52 11.16
N TYR A 401 25.59 -18.85 11.18
CA TYR A 401 24.45 -19.68 10.78
C TYR A 401 23.83 -20.32 12.02
N ALA A 402 22.54 -20.12 12.25
CA ALA A 402 21.79 -20.83 13.26
C ALA A 402 21.04 -22.02 12.63
N THR A 403 20.77 -23.03 13.45
CA THR A 403 19.91 -24.15 13.07
C THR A 403 18.67 -24.15 13.97
N LEU A 404 17.48 -24.21 13.37
CA LEU A 404 16.22 -24.38 14.08
C LEU A 404 15.71 -25.80 13.88
N LYS A 405 15.30 -26.45 14.96
CA LYS A 405 14.47 -27.65 14.91
C LYS A 405 13.02 -27.20 14.97
N VAL A 406 12.28 -27.46 13.90
CA VAL A 406 10.85 -27.20 13.81
C VAL A 406 10.12 -28.45 14.26
N VAL A 407 9.21 -28.33 15.23
CA VAL A 407 8.50 -29.45 15.85
C VAL A 407 6.99 -29.24 15.70
N VAL A 408 6.27 -30.26 15.24
CA VAL A 408 4.81 -30.27 15.14
C VAL A 408 4.27 -31.36 16.05
N ALA A 409 3.21 -31.08 16.81
CA ALA A 409 2.47 -32.08 17.56
C ALA A 409 0.95 -31.93 17.40
N ASN A 410 0.23 -33.05 17.47
CA ASN A 410 -1.23 -33.10 17.35
C ASN A 410 -1.92 -33.62 18.64
N GLY A 411 -3.25 -33.54 18.68
CA GLY A 411 -4.09 -33.95 19.82
C GLY A 411 -4.06 -35.44 20.13
N ARG A 412 -3.42 -36.25 19.28
CA ARG A 412 -3.19 -37.68 19.48
C ARG A 412 -1.82 -38.01 20.07
N HIS A 413 -1.07 -37.00 20.48
CA HIS A 413 0.32 -37.12 20.96
C HIS A 413 1.30 -37.58 19.88
N GLU A 414 0.95 -37.48 18.60
CA GLU A 414 1.91 -37.67 17.51
C GLU A 414 2.81 -36.44 17.47
N THR A 415 4.13 -36.63 17.33
CA THR A 415 5.10 -35.54 17.25
C THR A 415 6.14 -35.83 16.18
N ALA A 416 6.41 -34.84 15.34
CA ALA A 416 7.41 -34.90 14.29
C ALA A 416 8.31 -33.67 14.33
N SER A 417 9.50 -33.76 13.73
CA SER A 417 10.39 -32.60 13.65
C SER A 417 11.27 -32.58 12.41
N TYR A 418 11.64 -31.38 11.98
CA TYR A 418 12.52 -31.15 10.84
C TYR A 418 13.58 -30.08 11.17
N TYR A 419 14.80 -30.25 10.65
CA TYR A 419 15.91 -29.33 10.90
C TYR A 419 16.08 -28.33 9.76
N VAL A 420 16.12 -27.05 10.10
CA VAL A 420 16.34 -25.94 9.18
C VAL A 420 17.69 -25.30 9.49
N GLN A 421 18.59 -25.34 8.52
CA GLN A 421 19.96 -24.84 8.63
C GLN A 421 20.12 -23.49 7.91
N ASP A 422 21.32 -22.90 7.96
CA ASP A 422 21.70 -21.69 7.24
C ASP A 422 20.89 -20.42 7.56
N ILE A 423 20.37 -20.31 8.79
CA ILE A 423 19.71 -19.09 9.27
C ILE A 423 20.78 -18.07 9.61
N ASN A 424 20.93 -17.04 8.79
CA ASN A 424 21.94 -16.00 8.99
C ASN A 424 21.31 -14.66 9.41
N ASN A 425 22.10 -13.59 9.39
CA ASN A 425 21.66 -12.26 9.81
C ASN A 425 20.72 -11.54 8.84
N ARG A 426 20.42 -12.16 7.69
CA ARG A 426 19.44 -11.67 6.72
C ARG A 426 18.14 -12.44 6.87
N TRP A 427 17.03 -11.76 6.63
CA TRP A 427 15.74 -12.45 6.52
C TRP A 427 15.76 -13.45 5.36
N ARG A 428 15.46 -14.71 5.66
CA ARG A 428 15.34 -15.79 4.67
C ARG A 428 14.05 -16.56 4.90
N GLU A 429 13.39 -16.95 3.82
CA GLU A 429 12.25 -17.86 3.85
C GLU A 429 12.71 -19.32 3.84
N PHE A 430 12.06 -20.14 4.66
CA PHE A 430 12.26 -21.58 4.74
C PHE A 430 10.94 -22.29 4.49
N ARG A 431 10.97 -23.33 3.64
CA ARG A 431 9.79 -24.11 3.26
C ARG A 431 10.03 -25.60 3.48
N ILE A 432 9.18 -26.23 4.27
CA ILE A 432 9.28 -27.64 4.68
C ILE A 432 8.05 -28.39 4.15
N PRO A 433 8.22 -29.43 3.30
CA PRO A 433 7.13 -30.34 2.94
C PRO A 433 6.53 -31.01 4.18
N LEU A 434 5.20 -31.07 4.31
CA LEU A 434 4.55 -31.73 5.45
C LEU A 434 4.82 -33.24 5.48
N SER A 435 5.08 -33.83 4.30
CA SER A 435 5.54 -35.22 4.18
C SER A 435 6.87 -35.50 4.87
N TYR A 436 7.65 -34.46 5.24
CA TYR A 436 8.89 -34.64 6.02
C TYR A 436 8.62 -34.74 7.52
N PHE A 437 7.39 -34.49 7.97
CA PHE A 437 6.91 -34.77 9.33
C PHE A 437 6.21 -36.14 9.34
N ASP A 438 6.97 -37.18 9.01
CA ASP A 438 6.52 -38.54 8.70
C ASP A 438 5.73 -39.26 9.82
N THR A 439 5.89 -38.84 11.08
CA THR A 439 5.17 -39.41 12.22
C THR A 439 3.78 -38.79 12.46
N ILE A 440 3.44 -37.65 11.83
CA ILE A 440 2.09 -37.06 11.93
C ILE A 440 1.18 -37.72 10.89
N LYS A 441 0.20 -38.49 11.37
CA LYS A 441 -0.77 -39.19 10.54
C LYS A 441 -2.09 -38.45 10.46
N ASP A 442 -2.47 -37.78 11.54
CA ASP A 442 -3.70 -36.96 11.60
C ASP A 442 -3.32 -35.47 11.63
N TRP A 443 -3.52 -34.80 10.50
CA TRP A 443 -3.29 -33.36 10.37
C TRP A 443 -4.53 -32.53 10.70
N SER A 444 -5.68 -33.17 10.95
CA SER A 444 -6.92 -32.49 11.29
C SER A 444 -6.99 -31.98 12.73
N GLN A 445 -6.10 -32.45 13.60
CA GLN A 445 -6.06 -32.12 15.04
C GLN A 445 -4.68 -31.61 15.49
N VAL A 446 -3.99 -30.79 14.68
CA VAL A 446 -2.69 -30.23 15.09
C VAL A 446 -2.90 -29.27 16.27
N VAL A 447 -2.02 -29.34 17.28
CA VAL A 447 -2.15 -28.61 18.55
C VAL A 447 -0.99 -27.64 18.74
N THR A 448 0.23 -28.00 18.34
CA THR A 448 1.38 -27.10 18.51
C THR A 448 2.35 -27.13 17.34
N LEU A 449 2.94 -25.98 17.08
CA LEU A 449 4.12 -25.80 16.23
C LEU A 449 5.19 -25.05 17.03
N SER A 450 6.38 -25.63 17.16
CA SER A 450 7.47 -25.06 17.94
C SER A 450 8.74 -24.90 17.12
N PHE A 451 9.48 -23.84 17.40
CA PHE A 451 10.81 -23.58 16.86
C PHE A 451 11.82 -23.64 17.99
N VAL A 452 12.76 -24.57 17.91
CA VAL A 452 13.74 -24.84 18.97
C VAL A 452 15.13 -24.58 18.43
N LEU A 453 15.85 -23.63 19.05
CA LEU A 453 17.22 -23.32 18.68
C LEU A 453 18.15 -24.49 19.03
N GLN A 454 18.91 -24.91 18.02
CA GLN A 454 19.92 -25.95 18.16
C GLN A 454 21.31 -25.30 18.37
N PRO A 455 21.92 -25.44 19.57
CA PRO A 455 23.08 -24.66 19.96
C PRO A 455 24.42 -25.11 19.34
N TRP A 456 24.48 -26.30 18.73
CA TRP A 456 25.73 -26.89 18.26
C TRP A 456 26.36 -26.20 17.03
N ASN A 457 25.62 -25.34 16.33
CA ASN A 457 26.10 -24.69 15.10
C ASN A 457 26.17 -23.16 15.21
N ILE A 458 26.03 -22.58 16.42
CA ILE A 458 25.93 -21.12 16.59
C ILE A 458 27.24 -20.51 17.11
N ASP A 459 27.89 -19.71 16.26
CA ASP A 459 29.20 -19.11 16.55
C ASP A 459 29.15 -18.07 17.68
N SER A 460 28.04 -17.33 17.80
CA SER A 460 27.85 -16.36 18.86
C SER A 460 27.19 -17.01 20.07
N LYS A 461 27.79 -16.83 21.25
CA LYS A 461 27.23 -17.29 22.53
C LYS A 461 26.04 -16.46 23.00
N GLU A 462 25.71 -15.36 22.34
CA GLU A 462 24.52 -14.55 22.64
C GLU A 462 23.91 -13.96 21.37
N GLY A 463 22.58 -13.85 21.35
CA GLY A 463 21.85 -13.27 20.23
C GLY A 463 20.34 -13.46 20.33
N THR A 464 19.64 -13.17 19.24
CA THR A 464 18.20 -13.35 19.13
C THR A 464 17.86 -13.89 17.75
N ILE A 465 17.11 -14.99 17.70
CA ILE A 465 16.49 -15.47 16.47
C ILE A 465 15.11 -14.85 16.37
N TYR A 466 14.82 -14.29 15.22
CA TYR A 466 13.52 -13.76 14.86
C TYR A 466 12.86 -14.70 13.87
N ILE A 467 11.59 -15.03 14.12
CA ILE A 467 10.77 -15.89 13.25
C ILE A 467 9.49 -15.13 12.92
N ASP A 468 9.16 -15.04 11.64
CA ASP A 468 8.04 -14.25 11.13
C ASP A 468 7.35 -14.99 9.97
N ASP A 469 6.22 -14.48 9.49
CA ASP A 469 5.49 -15.01 8.31
C ASP A 469 5.27 -16.54 8.34
N VAL A 470 4.84 -17.09 9.49
CA VAL A 470 4.59 -18.54 9.63
C VAL A 470 3.23 -18.91 9.01
N TYR A 471 3.21 -19.79 8.00
CA TYR A 471 1.98 -20.26 7.35
C TYR A 471 2.08 -21.69 6.78
N PHE A 472 0.95 -22.40 6.74
CA PHE A 472 0.76 -23.65 6.00
C PHE A 472 0.05 -23.40 4.67
N PHE A 473 0.36 -24.17 3.61
CA PHE A 473 -0.40 -24.08 2.36
C PHE A 473 -0.68 -25.42 1.66
N ARG A 474 -1.85 -25.51 1.01
CA ARG A 474 -2.25 -26.59 0.09
C ARG A 474 -2.03 -26.19 -1.37
N LYS A 475 -1.70 -27.15 -2.24
CA LYS A 475 -1.76 -26.96 -3.70
C LYS A 475 -3.25 -26.94 -4.10
N LYS A 476 -3.65 -25.99 -4.94
CA LYS A 476 -5.01 -25.97 -5.50
C LYS A 476 -5.16 -27.06 -6.55
#